data_AF-A0A183G1B3-F1
#
_entry.id   AF-A0A183G1B3-F1
#
_cell.length_a   1.000
_cell.length_b   1.000
_cell.length_c   1.000
_cell.angle_alpha   90.00
_cell.angle_beta   90.00
_cell.angle_gamma   90.00
#
_symmetry.space_group_name_H-M   'P 1'
#
loop_
_entity.id
_entity.type
_entity.pdbx_description
1 polymer ?
#
loop_
_entity_poly.entity_id
_entity_poly.type
_entity_poly.pdbx_seq_one_letter_code
_entity_poly.pdbx_strand_id
1 'polypeptide(L)'
;MAASVEEVVATVLENIHDQNLDGDEAKASKIKEEANQFFKDQAYDVAIELYSMAIEHHPTAVLFGNRSMAYLKKELYGSALEDANSAIAIDPSYVKAYYRRATANMALARFKKALADYATVVRAHPSDADAKRKHDACQKIVRRKAFEKAISVDHDRKSISESIDLSTMIVEENYDGPHMDEVITAEFVNEMVATFKKQGKLHKKYAFKILLDIYAYFKEQPTLVEVDVPSKQRFTICGDIHGQFYDLCNIFDINGLPSETNPYLFNGDFVDRGSFSVETIFTMFSYKLLYPNHFFLSRGNHESDVMNKMYGFEGEVKKKYTSQMADFFTEIFCLLPLCHLINRKIFVCHGGLFKEDGVTLDDIRKTDRVRQPPDEGIMCDLLWSDPQDLRGRSPSKRGVGCQFGPDVTDAWIAKNGNIIFCLFSSPHPSFSIVFSAPNYCDQMGNKGAFITITGDNLTPKFTTFEAVPHPMVPPMVYANSLFGFS
;
A
#
# COMPACT_ATOMS: atom_id res chain seq x y z
N MET A 1 20.21 -22.02 -2.27
CA MET A 1 19.72 -20.85 -3.01
C MET A 1 18.52 -21.33 -3.81
N ALA A 2 17.37 -20.67 -3.69
CA ALA A 2 16.27 -20.93 -4.61
C ALA A 2 16.69 -20.43 -6.00
N ALA A 3 16.35 -21.17 -7.05
CA ALA A 3 16.62 -20.76 -8.43
C ALA A 3 15.86 -19.45 -8.73
N SER A 4 16.45 -18.58 -9.55
CA SER A 4 15.77 -17.34 -9.98
C SER A 4 14.57 -17.67 -10.88
N VAL A 5 13.62 -16.73 -11.01
CA VAL A 5 12.48 -16.90 -11.94
C VAL A 5 12.98 -17.19 -13.36
N GLU A 6 14.02 -16.48 -13.80
CA GLU A 6 14.65 -16.65 -15.11
C GLU A 6 15.25 -18.04 -15.29
N GLU A 7 15.96 -18.56 -14.29
CA GLU A 7 16.54 -19.91 -14.32
C GLU A 7 15.45 -20.98 -14.43
N VAL A 8 14.36 -20.83 -13.67
CA VAL A 8 13.24 -21.77 -13.70
C VAL A 8 12.54 -21.73 -15.06
N VAL A 9 12.23 -20.53 -15.58
CA VAL A 9 11.59 -20.35 -16.88
C VAL A 9 12.46 -20.91 -18.01
N ALA A 10 13.76 -20.61 -18.02
CA ALA A 10 14.70 -21.14 -19.01
C ALA A 10 14.72 -22.67 -19.01
N THR A 11 14.82 -23.29 -17.82
CA THR A 11 14.78 -24.75 -17.67
C THR A 11 13.50 -25.36 -18.24
N VAL A 12 12.35 -24.72 -17.98
CA VAL A 12 11.05 -25.19 -18.51
C VAL A 12 11.02 -25.09 -20.02
N LEU A 13 11.49 -23.99 -20.60
CA LEU A 13 11.50 -23.78 -22.05
C LEU A 13 12.46 -24.74 -22.77
N GLU A 14 13.62 -25.04 -22.20
CA GLU A 14 14.55 -26.07 -22.72
C GLU A 14 13.88 -27.44 -22.77
N ASN A 15 13.22 -27.86 -21.68
CA ASN A 15 12.49 -29.13 -21.63
C ASN A 15 11.35 -29.23 -22.65
N ILE A 16 10.70 -28.11 -23.00
CA ILE A 16 9.66 -28.05 -24.04
C ILE A 16 10.30 -28.10 -25.43
N HIS A 17 11.43 -27.45 -25.63
CA HIS A 17 12.17 -27.48 -26.89
C HIS A 17 12.57 -28.91 -27.26
N ASP A 18 13.05 -29.68 -26.29
CA ASP A 18 13.46 -31.09 -26.47
C ASP A 18 12.30 -32.02 -26.89
N GLN A 19 11.04 -31.60 -26.73
CA GLN A 19 9.86 -32.37 -27.13
C GLN A 19 9.54 -32.27 -28.63
N ASN A 20 10.27 -31.47 -29.41
CA ASN A 20 10.10 -31.34 -30.88
C ASN A 20 8.64 -31.10 -31.32
N LEU A 21 7.94 -30.20 -30.63
CA LEU A 21 6.56 -29.84 -30.96
C LEU A 21 6.46 -29.11 -32.31
N ASP A 22 5.53 -29.54 -33.15
CA ASP A 22 5.30 -28.95 -34.47
C ASP A 22 4.29 -27.79 -34.41
N GLY A 23 4.68 -26.62 -34.90
CA GLY A 23 3.86 -25.41 -34.94
C GLY A 23 3.83 -24.57 -33.65
N ASP A 24 3.59 -23.26 -33.80
CA ASP A 24 3.56 -22.30 -32.68
C ASP A 24 2.38 -22.53 -31.73
N GLU A 25 1.26 -23.05 -32.22
CA GLU A 25 0.08 -23.36 -31.40
C GLU A 25 0.36 -24.52 -30.42
N ALA A 26 1.04 -25.58 -30.87
CA ALA A 26 1.40 -26.71 -30.02
C ALA A 26 2.39 -26.29 -28.92
N LYS A 27 3.38 -25.47 -29.28
CA LYS A 27 4.33 -24.88 -28.32
C LYS A 27 3.63 -24.02 -27.28
N ALA A 28 2.78 -23.07 -27.72
CA ALA A 28 2.02 -22.21 -26.83
C ALA A 28 1.12 -23.02 -25.87
N SER A 29 0.48 -24.09 -26.37
CA SER A 29 -0.35 -24.94 -25.51
C SER A 29 0.46 -25.68 -24.44
N LYS A 30 1.67 -26.14 -24.78
CA LYS A 30 2.54 -26.81 -23.80
C LYS A 30 3.07 -25.83 -22.74
N ILE A 31 3.54 -24.66 -23.16
CA ILE A 31 4.00 -23.61 -22.23
C ILE A 31 2.85 -23.19 -21.29
N LYS A 32 1.63 -23.07 -21.81
CA LYS A 32 0.42 -22.80 -21.00
C LYS A 32 0.16 -23.87 -19.94
N GLU A 33 0.38 -25.15 -20.25
CA GLU A 33 0.19 -26.24 -19.28
C GLU A 33 1.16 -26.11 -18.09
N GLU A 34 2.44 -25.84 -18.38
CA GLU A 34 3.44 -25.58 -17.35
C GLU A 34 3.08 -24.32 -16.54
N ALA A 35 2.69 -23.23 -17.22
CA ALA A 35 2.25 -22.00 -16.56
C ALA A 35 1.04 -22.23 -15.64
N ASN A 36 0.07 -23.06 -16.04
CA ASN A 36 -1.06 -23.45 -15.19
C ASN A 36 -0.60 -24.24 -13.96
N GLN A 37 0.45 -25.06 -14.08
CA GLN A 37 0.98 -25.83 -12.97
C GLN A 37 1.68 -24.90 -11.96
N PHE A 38 2.59 -24.02 -12.42
CA PHE A 38 3.20 -23.01 -11.55
C PHE A 38 2.16 -22.08 -10.91
N PHE A 39 1.07 -21.76 -11.61
CA PHE A 39 -0.04 -20.99 -11.02
C PHE A 39 -0.71 -21.75 -9.87
N LYS A 40 -0.95 -23.07 -10.00
CA LYS A 40 -1.52 -23.90 -8.92
C LYS A 40 -0.58 -24.01 -7.73
N ASP A 41 0.72 -24.07 -8.01
CA ASP A 41 1.79 -24.10 -7.02
C ASP A 41 2.07 -22.71 -6.42
N GLN A 42 1.27 -21.70 -6.80
CA GLN A 42 1.34 -20.30 -6.35
C GLN A 42 2.65 -19.59 -6.72
N ALA A 43 3.43 -20.16 -7.63
CA ALA A 43 4.60 -19.54 -8.26
C ALA A 43 4.15 -18.59 -9.39
N TYR A 44 3.43 -17.54 -9.01
CA TYR A 44 2.75 -16.66 -9.96
C TYR A 44 3.71 -15.89 -10.88
N ASP A 45 4.91 -15.53 -10.41
CA ASP A 45 5.90 -14.81 -11.23
C ASP A 45 6.38 -15.70 -12.40
N VAL A 46 6.73 -16.96 -12.11
CA VAL A 46 7.07 -17.96 -13.14
C VAL A 46 5.89 -18.20 -14.08
N ALA A 47 4.67 -18.32 -13.53
CA ALA A 47 3.47 -18.49 -14.35
C ALA A 47 3.23 -17.30 -15.30
N ILE A 48 3.43 -16.06 -14.84
CA ILE A 48 3.29 -14.85 -15.65
C ILE A 48 4.27 -14.87 -16.81
N GLU A 49 5.55 -15.16 -16.56
CA GLU A 49 6.57 -15.22 -17.60
C GLU A 49 6.27 -16.32 -18.63
N LEU A 50 5.90 -17.52 -18.18
CA LEU A 50 5.50 -18.60 -19.08
C LEU A 50 4.25 -18.25 -19.89
N TYR A 51 3.23 -17.63 -19.30
CA TYR A 51 2.08 -17.15 -20.09
C TYR A 51 2.50 -16.10 -21.12
N SER A 52 3.43 -15.21 -20.79
CA SER A 52 3.95 -14.21 -21.73
C SER A 52 4.63 -14.87 -22.93
N MET A 53 5.50 -15.85 -22.69
CA MET A 53 6.14 -16.63 -23.74
C MET A 53 5.11 -17.39 -24.59
N ALA A 54 4.09 -18.00 -23.97
CA ALA A 54 3.02 -18.67 -24.72
C ALA A 54 2.22 -17.70 -25.61
N ILE A 55 2.00 -16.46 -25.15
CA ILE A 55 1.31 -15.40 -25.91
C ILE A 55 2.15 -14.94 -27.10
N GLU A 56 3.47 -14.84 -26.94
CA GLU A 56 4.38 -14.51 -28.05
C GLU A 56 4.33 -15.55 -29.18
N HIS A 57 4.19 -16.83 -28.84
CA HIS A 57 4.02 -17.90 -29.82
C HIS A 57 2.63 -17.88 -30.48
N HIS A 58 1.56 -17.90 -29.68
CA HIS A 58 0.19 -17.94 -30.21
C HIS A 58 -0.80 -17.26 -29.26
N PRO A 59 -1.15 -15.98 -29.50
CA PRO A 59 -2.02 -15.23 -28.60
C PRO A 59 -3.47 -15.76 -28.64
N THR A 60 -4.01 -16.12 -27.47
CA THR A 60 -5.40 -16.59 -27.33
C THR A 60 -6.11 -15.92 -26.16
N ALA A 61 -7.44 -15.83 -26.22
CA ALA A 61 -8.25 -15.27 -25.12
C ALA A 61 -8.01 -16.01 -23.78
N VAL A 62 -7.76 -17.32 -23.84
CA VAL A 62 -7.48 -18.14 -22.65
C VAL A 62 -6.14 -17.76 -22.02
N LEU A 63 -5.09 -17.54 -22.81
CA LEU A 63 -3.78 -17.15 -22.30
C LEU A 63 -3.83 -15.80 -21.59
N PHE A 64 -4.39 -14.79 -22.25
CA PHE A 64 -4.60 -13.48 -21.64
C PHE A 64 -5.49 -13.58 -20.39
N GLY A 65 -6.56 -14.37 -20.42
CA GLY A 65 -7.41 -14.60 -19.25
C GLY A 65 -6.70 -15.25 -18.07
N ASN A 66 -5.79 -16.20 -18.33
CA ASN A 66 -5.01 -16.88 -17.30
C ASN A 66 -3.89 -16.01 -16.75
N ARG A 67 -3.23 -15.19 -17.59
CA ARG A 67 -2.22 -14.23 -17.14
C ARG A 67 -2.84 -13.05 -16.38
N SER A 68 -4.01 -12.57 -16.79
CA SER A 68 -4.87 -11.68 -15.98
C SER A 68 -5.20 -12.29 -14.61
N MET A 69 -5.47 -13.59 -14.60
CA MET A 69 -5.37 -14.50 -13.45
C MET A 69 -4.24 -14.18 -12.47
N ALA A 70 -3.04 -14.47 -12.96
CA ALA A 70 -1.82 -14.34 -12.18
C ALA A 70 -1.57 -12.89 -11.75
N TYR A 71 -1.85 -11.91 -12.62
CA TYR A 71 -1.78 -10.50 -12.25
C TYR A 71 -2.74 -10.12 -11.13
N LEU A 72 -3.97 -10.64 -11.09
CA LEU A 72 -4.87 -10.42 -9.94
C LEU A 72 -4.30 -10.99 -8.64
N LYS A 73 -3.63 -12.14 -8.69
CA LYS A 73 -2.98 -12.78 -7.52
C LYS A 73 -1.73 -12.02 -7.06
N LYS A 74 -1.06 -11.34 -7.98
CA LYS A 74 0.06 -10.42 -7.71
C LYS A 74 -0.38 -8.96 -7.51
N GLU A 75 -1.69 -8.71 -7.55
CA GLU A 75 -2.30 -7.38 -7.36
C GLU A 75 -1.86 -6.32 -8.37
N LEU A 76 -1.40 -6.78 -9.54
CA LEU A 76 -1.10 -5.96 -10.70
C LEU A 76 -2.41 -5.69 -11.45
N TYR A 77 -3.32 -4.96 -10.82
CA TYR A 77 -4.69 -4.79 -11.32
C TYR A 77 -4.77 -4.06 -12.66
N GLY A 78 -3.80 -3.19 -12.96
CA GLY A 78 -3.66 -2.55 -14.28
C GLY A 78 -3.36 -3.56 -15.36
N SER A 79 -2.31 -4.37 -15.15
CA SER A 79 -1.94 -5.47 -16.07
C SER A 79 -3.06 -6.50 -16.20
N ALA A 80 -3.76 -6.81 -15.11
CA ALA A 80 -4.93 -7.69 -15.13
C ALA A 80 -6.08 -7.14 -15.98
N LEU A 81 -6.33 -5.82 -15.92
CA LEU A 81 -7.34 -5.15 -16.76
C LEU A 81 -6.97 -5.19 -18.24
N GLU A 82 -5.71 -4.90 -18.57
CA GLU A 82 -5.20 -4.91 -19.94
C GLU A 82 -5.36 -6.30 -20.56
N ASP A 83 -4.89 -7.34 -19.88
CA ASP A 83 -5.03 -8.72 -20.35
C ASP A 83 -6.50 -9.15 -20.45
N ALA A 84 -7.35 -8.78 -19.49
CA ALA A 84 -8.77 -9.10 -19.58
C ALA A 84 -9.45 -8.38 -20.76
N ASN A 85 -9.03 -7.16 -21.09
CA ASN A 85 -9.49 -6.46 -22.29
C ASN A 85 -9.02 -7.15 -23.57
N SER A 86 -7.74 -7.54 -23.65
CA SER A 86 -7.19 -8.31 -24.77
C SER A 86 -7.92 -9.63 -24.97
N ALA A 87 -8.22 -10.34 -23.89
CA ALA A 87 -8.99 -11.59 -23.94
C ALA A 87 -10.40 -11.38 -24.52
N ILE A 88 -11.11 -10.33 -24.06
CA ILE A 88 -12.46 -9.99 -24.57
C ILE A 88 -12.40 -9.52 -26.04
N ALA A 89 -11.34 -8.83 -26.44
CA ALA A 89 -11.15 -8.39 -27.82
C ALA A 89 -10.93 -9.57 -28.77
N ILE A 90 -10.23 -10.61 -28.33
CA ILE A 90 -10.01 -11.85 -29.11
C ILE A 90 -11.27 -12.72 -29.13
N ASP A 91 -11.90 -12.94 -27.97
CA ASP A 91 -13.12 -13.74 -27.84
C ASP A 91 -14.13 -13.05 -26.92
N PRO A 92 -15.11 -12.30 -27.48
CA PRO A 92 -16.15 -11.65 -26.71
C PRO A 92 -17.07 -12.61 -25.93
N SER A 93 -17.06 -13.91 -26.26
CA SER A 93 -17.85 -14.94 -25.59
C SER A 93 -17.12 -15.55 -24.37
N TYR A 94 -15.84 -15.21 -24.17
CA TYR A 94 -15.04 -15.75 -23.09
C TYR A 94 -15.39 -15.11 -21.73
N VAL A 95 -16.44 -15.65 -21.08
CA VAL A 95 -17.04 -15.12 -19.84
C VAL A 95 -16.03 -14.93 -18.70
N LYS A 96 -15.02 -15.80 -18.61
CA LYS A 96 -13.97 -15.70 -17.57
C LYS A 96 -13.22 -14.36 -17.63
N ALA A 97 -12.99 -13.78 -18.81
CA ALA A 97 -12.32 -12.49 -18.91
C ALA A 97 -13.15 -11.34 -18.34
N TYR A 98 -14.48 -11.34 -18.51
CA TYR A 98 -15.36 -10.37 -17.83
C TYR A 98 -15.27 -10.51 -16.31
N TYR A 99 -15.23 -11.74 -15.79
CA TYR A 99 -15.04 -11.95 -14.36
C TYR A 99 -13.67 -11.42 -13.87
N ARG A 100 -12.60 -11.62 -14.65
CA ARG A 100 -11.26 -11.07 -14.31
C ARG A 100 -11.27 -9.55 -14.33
N ARG A 101 -11.83 -8.94 -15.38
CA ARG A 101 -11.95 -7.49 -15.52
C ARG A 101 -12.82 -6.87 -14.43
N ALA A 102 -13.92 -7.53 -14.07
CA ALA A 102 -14.78 -7.13 -12.95
C ALA A 102 -14.00 -7.10 -11.64
N THR A 103 -13.23 -8.16 -11.38
CA THR A 103 -12.42 -8.30 -10.16
C THR A 103 -11.33 -7.24 -10.09
N ALA A 104 -10.63 -6.98 -11.19
CA ALA A 104 -9.63 -5.90 -11.24
C ALA A 104 -10.26 -4.52 -11.03
N ASN A 105 -11.39 -4.23 -11.69
CA ASN A 105 -12.13 -2.99 -11.46
C ASN A 105 -12.64 -2.88 -10.02
N MET A 106 -12.99 -3.99 -9.38
CA MET A 106 -13.44 -4.01 -7.99
C MET A 106 -12.32 -3.61 -7.04
N ALA A 107 -11.11 -4.15 -7.25
CA ALA A 107 -9.92 -3.81 -6.47
C ALA A 107 -9.50 -2.34 -6.67
N LEU A 108 -9.72 -1.80 -7.88
CA LEU A 108 -9.47 -0.40 -8.22
C LEU A 108 -10.60 0.56 -7.83
N ALA A 109 -11.57 0.12 -7.03
CA ALA A 109 -12.76 0.88 -6.64
C ALA A 109 -13.60 1.43 -7.81
N ARG A 110 -13.43 0.90 -9.03
CA ARG A 110 -14.20 1.21 -10.23
C ARG A 110 -15.52 0.44 -10.24
N PHE A 111 -16.29 0.59 -9.15
CA PHE A 111 -17.44 -0.26 -8.82
C PHE A 111 -18.52 -0.30 -9.91
N LYS A 112 -18.77 0.82 -10.62
CA LYS A 112 -19.74 0.84 -11.72
C LYS A 112 -19.30 -0.04 -12.91
N LYS A 113 -18.01 -0.01 -13.25
CA LYS A 113 -17.43 -0.85 -14.31
C LYS A 113 -17.44 -2.32 -13.88
N ALA A 114 -17.03 -2.60 -12.64
CA ALA A 114 -17.08 -3.93 -12.06
C ALA A 114 -18.49 -4.53 -12.06
N LEU A 115 -19.50 -3.74 -11.66
CA LEU A 115 -20.90 -4.18 -11.62
C LEU A 115 -21.41 -4.57 -13.01
N ALA A 116 -21.08 -3.80 -14.04
CA ALA A 116 -21.48 -4.10 -15.42
C ALA A 116 -20.91 -5.45 -15.90
N ASP A 117 -19.62 -5.70 -15.63
CA ASP A 117 -18.98 -6.96 -15.99
C ASP A 117 -19.52 -8.14 -15.16
N TYR A 118 -19.72 -7.97 -13.85
CA TYR A 118 -20.34 -9.01 -13.02
C TYR A 118 -21.76 -9.35 -13.46
N ALA A 119 -22.56 -8.36 -13.89
CA ALA A 119 -23.89 -8.60 -14.43
C ALA A 119 -23.84 -9.43 -15.72
N THR A 120 -22.81 -9.23 -16.57
CA THR A 120 -22.56 -10.08 -17.74
C THR A 120 -22.26 -11.53 -17.33
N VAL A 121 -21.39 -11.73 -16.34
CA VAL A 121 -21.05 -13.07 -15.84
C VAL A 121 -22.26 -13.79 -15.25
N VAL A 122 -23.02 -13.13 -14.36
CA VAL A 122 -24.20 -13.72 -13.72
C VAL A 122 -25.29 -14.07 -14.74
N ARG A 123 -25.44 -13.27 -15.81
CA ARG A 123 -26.38 -13.57 -16.90
C ARG A 123 -25.98 -14.82 -17.69
N ALA A 124 -24.68 -15.00 -17.95
CA ALA A 124 -24.16 -16.16 -18.67
C ALA A 124 -24.13 -17.43 -17.81
N HIS A 125 -23.86 -17.30 -16.50
CA HIS A 125 -23.79 -18.41 -15.56
C HIS A 125 -24.60 -18.12 -14.27
N PRO A 126 -25.94 -18.21 -14.31
CA PRO A 126 -26.79 -17.86 -13.17
C PRO A 126 -26.61 -18.74 -11.93
N SER A 127 -26.06 -19.94 -12.10
CA SER A 127 -25.76 -20.89 -11.02
C SER A 127 -24.38 -20.68 -10.38
N ASP A 128 -23.56 -19.77 -10.89
CA ASP A 128 -22.27 -19.44 -10.29
C ASP A 128 -22.48 -18.63 -9.00
N ALA A 129 -22.39 -19.33 -7.87
CA ALA A 129 -22.61 -18.76 -6.55
C ALA A 129 -21.59 -17.67 -6.19
N ASP A 130 -20.35 -17.76 -6.70
CA ASP A 130 -19.32 -16.76 -6.43
C ASP A 130 -19.57 -15.48 -7.24
N ALA A 131 -19.84 -15.61 -8.53
CA ALA A 131 -20.19 -14.48 -9.38
C ALA A 131 -21.42 -13.72 -8.85
N LYS A 132 -22.46 -14.43 -8.41
CA LYS A 132 -23.64 -13.82 -7.81
C LYS A 132 -23.33 -13.08 -6.51
N ARG A 133 -22.55 -13.69 -5.61
CA ARG A 133 -22.13 -13.06 -4.36
C ARG A 133 -21.36 -11.76 -4.60
N LYS A 134 -20.42 -11.77 -5.54
CA LYS A 134 -19.61 -10.59 -5.91
C LYS A 134 -20.43 -9.51 -6.61
N HIS A 135 -21.35 -9.90 -7.50
CA HIS A 135 -22.31 -8.98 -8.11
C HIS A 135 -23.14 -8.24 -7.05
N ASP A 136 -23.77 -8.98 -6.13
CA ASP A 136 -24.67 -8.40 -5.12
C ASP A 136 -23.91 -7.49 -4.15
N ALA A 137 -22.69 -7.89 -3.77
CA ALA A 137 -21.79 -7.07 -2.99
C ALA A 137 -21.39 -5.77 -3.70
N CYS A 138 -20.98 -5.85 -4.97
CA CYS A 138 -20.65 -4.70 -5.80
C CYS A 138 -21.86 -3.76 -5.95
N GLN A 139 -23.04 -4.33 -6.18
CA GLN A 139 -24.30 -3.59 -6.28
C GLN A 139 -24.62 -2.83 -4.99
N LYS A 140 -24.40 -3.46 -3.82
CA LYS A 140 -24.57 -2.82 -2.50
C LYS A 140 -23.62 -1.64 -2.33
N ILE A 141 -22.35 -1.79 -2.74
CA ILE A 141 -21.35 -0.72 -2.67
C ILE A 141 -21.73 0.45 -3.59
N VAL A 142 -22.10 0.18 -4.84
CA VAL A 142 -22.54 1.22 -5.78
C VAL A 142 -23.76 1.99 -5.25
N ARG A 143 -24.75 1.29 -4.69
CA ARG A 143 -25.93 1.92 -4.08
C ARG A 143 -25.57 2.76 -2.86
N ARG A 144 -24.72 2.24 -1.98
CA ARG A 144 -24.23 2.98 -0.80
C ARG A 144 -23.50 4.25 -1.20
N LYS A 145 -22.55 4.17 -2.14
CA LYS A 145 -21.81 5.34 -2.63
C LYS A 145 -22.71 6.36 -3.34
N ALA A 146 -23.71 5.90 -4.10
CA ALA A 146 -24.68 6.79 -4.71
C ALA A 146 -25.54 7.52 -3.66
N PHE A 147 -25.93 6.80 -2.60
CA PHE A 147 -26.64 7.39 -1.46
C PHE A 147 -25.77 8.39 -0.69
N GLU A 148 -24.54 8.01 -0.33
CA GLU A 148 -23.55 8.88 0.34
C GLU A 148 -23.31 10.18 -0.46
N LYS A 149 -23.16 10.07 -1.79
CA LYS A 149 -23.02 11.25 -2.67
C LYS A 149 -24.29 12.09 -2.76
N ALA A 150 -25.47 11.49 -2.67
CA ALA A 150 -26.74 12.22 -2.68
C ALA A 150 -27.00 12.97 -1.37
N ILE A 151 -26.48 12.48 -0.25
CA ILE A 151 -26.59 13.12 1.07
C ILE A 151 -25.40 14.03 1.41
N SER A 152 -24.32 14.02 0.61
CA SER A 152 -23.18 14.93 0.81
C SER A 152 -23.56 16.35 0.41
N VAL A 153 -24.19 17.07 1.32
CA VAL A 153 -24.30 18.53 1.28
C VAL A 153 -22.95 19.11 1.69
N ASP A 154 -22.30 19.78 0.74
CA ASP A 154 -20.86 20.03 0.69
C ASP A 154 -20.34 21.14 1.63
N HIS A 155 -21.01 21.45 2.75
CA HIS A 155 -20.54 22.54 3.63
C HIS A 155 -20.64 22.37 5.16
N ASP A 156 -21.26 21.31 5.71
CA ASP A 156 -21.44 21.19 7.17
C ASP A 156 -21.25 19.77 7.72
N ARG A 157 -20.30 18.99 7.19
CA ARG A 157 -19.98 17.70 7.82
C ARG A 157 -19.15 17.98 9.08
N LYS A 158 -19.83 18.04 10.23
CA LYS A 158 -19.17 18.11 11.54
C LYS A 158 -18.11 17.02 11.64
N SER A 159 -16.91 17.40 12.07
CA SER A 159 -15.82 16.45 12.27
C SER A 159 -16.22 15.39 13.29
N ILE A 160 -15.72 14.16 13.16
CA ILE A 160 -15.97 13.13 14.16
C ILE A 160 -15.42 13.56 15.53
N SER A 161 -14.37 14.40 15.54
CA SER A 161 -13.80 15.00 16.75
C SER A 161 -14.84 15.74 17.60
N GLU A 162 -15.81 16.43 17.00
CA GLU A 162 -16.88 17.16 17.71
C GLU A 162 -17.86 16.23 18.44
N SER A 163 -17.92 14.95 18.04
CA SER A 163 -18.81 13.95 18.63
C SER A 163 -18.17 13.13 19.75
N ILE A 164 -16.87 13.29 19.99
CA ILE A 164 -16.11 12.50 20.96
C ILE A 164 -16.02 13.29 22.28
N ASP A 165 -16.65 12.76 23.33
CA ASP A 165 -16.54 13.30 24.68
C ASP A 165 -15.77 12.33 25.60
N LEU A 166 -14.49 12.64 25.84
CA LEU A 166 -13.61 11.85 26.69
C LEU A 166 -14.03 11.83 28.17
N SER A 167 -14.77 12.84 28.64
CA SER A 167 -15.19 12.93 30.05
C SER A 167 -16.19 11.84 30.41
N THR A 168 -16.99 11.39 29.43
CA THR A 168 -17.95 10.29 29.58
C THR A 168 -17.32 8.90 29.53
N MET A 169 -16.04 8.80 29.14
CA MET A 169 -15.35 7.52 29.02
C MET A 169 -14.72 7.15 30.38
N ILE A 170 -15.40 6.28 31.11
CA ILE A 170 -14.91 5.69 32.36
C ILE A 170 -13.91 4.59 32.02
N VAL A 171 -12.76 4.60 32.70
CA VAL A 171 -11.77 3.51 32.67
C VAL A 171 -12.13 2.54 33.79
N GLU A 172 -12.27 1.25 33.47
CA GLU A 172 -12.63 0.25 34.46
C GLU A 172 -11.51 0.04 35.49
N GLU A 173 -11.85 -0.17 36.77
CA GLU A 173 -10.87 -0.33 37.86
C GLU A 173 -9.90 -1.52 37.66
N ASN A 174 -10.32 -2.51 36.86
CA ASN A 174 -9.53 -3.69 36.55
C ASN A 174 -8.67 -3.53 35.28
N TYR A 175 -8.65 -2.34 34.65
CA TYR A 175 -7.76 -2.06 33.53
C TYR A 175 -6.33 -1.92 34.04
N ASP A 176 -5.46 -2.83 33.61
CA ASP A 176 -4.06 -2.93 34.02
C ASP A 176 -3.06 -2.43 32.95
N GLY A 177 -3.58 -1.79 31.89
CA GLY A 177 -2.78 -1.21 30.82
C GLY A 177 -2.29 0.22 31.11
N PRO A 178 -1.64 0.86 30.12
CA PRO A 178 -1.07 2.19 30.29
C PRO A 178 -2.15 3.25 30.55
N HIS A 179 -1.87 4.15 31.47
CA HIS A 179 -2.75 5.28 31.80
C HIS A 179 -2.11 6.58 31.34
N MET A 180 -2.86 7.38 30.58
CA MET A 180 -2.43 8.72 30.16
C MET A 180 -3.23 9.77 30.92
N ASP A 181 -2.53 10.78 31.45
CA ASP A 181 -3.15 11.96 32.03
C ASP A 181 -3.57 12.93 30.92
N GLU A 182 -2.89 14.06 30.78
CA GLU A 182 -3.23 15.10 29.79
C GLU A 182 -2.36 15.06 28.53
N VAL A 183 -1.07 14.77 28.70
CA VAL A 183 -0.05 14.82 27.64
C VAL A 183 0.65 13.48 27.55
N ILE A 184 1.03 13.11 26.34
CA ILE A 184 1.77 11.87 26.11
C ILE A 184 3.19 11.97 26.69
N THR A 185 3.65 10.90 27.34
CA THR A 185 4.99 10.82 27.94
C THR A 185 5.73 9.60 27.41
N ALA A 186 7.06 9.60 27.53
CA ALA A 186 7.88 8.46 27.13
C ALA A 186 7.53 7.19 27.94
N GLU A 187 7.21 7.35 29.22
CA GLU A 187 6.76 6.27 30.11
C GLU A 187 5.47 5.64 29.57
N PHE A 188 4.46 6.46 29.22
CA PHE A 188 3.22 5.97 28.64
C PHE A 188 3.45 5.23 27.32
N VAL A 189 4.29 5.76 26.43
CA VAL A 189 4.60 5.10 25.15
C VAL A 189 5.29 3.75 25.38
N ASN A 190 6.23 3.68 26.32
CA ASN A 190 6.93 2.45 26.66
C ASN A 190 5.97 1.39 27.25
N GLU A 191 5.09 1.79 28.16
CA GLU A 191 4.07 0.91 28.73
C GLU A 191 3.09 0.42 27.65
N MET A 192 2.62 1.32 26.77
CA MET A 192 1.72 0.97 25.67
C MET A 192 2.36 -0.03 24.70
N VAL A 193 3.61 0.17 24.29
CA VAL A 193 4.35 -0.78 23.45
C VAL A 193 4.53 -2.12 24.17
N ALA A 194 4.81 -2.12 25.47
CA ALA A 194 4.91 -3.34 26.26
C ALA A 194 3.57 -4.10 26.35
N THR A 195 2.46 -3.38 26.52
CA THR A 195 1.10 -3.93 26.48
C THR A 195 0.80 -4.55 25.11
N PHE A 196 1.11 -3.85 24.01
CA PHE A 196 0.92 -4.37 22.65
C PHE A 196 1.79 -5.59 22.35
N LYS A 197 3.06 -5.63 22.79
CA LYS A 197 3.93 -6.81 22.64
C LYS A 197 3.31 -8.06 23.29
N LYS A 198 2.54 -7.89 24.37
CA LYS A 198 1.79 -8.95 25.08
C LYS A 198 0.38 -9.19 24.53
N GLN A 199 0.03 -8.62 23.37
CA GLN A 199 -1.30 -8.66 22.76
C GLN A 199 -2.40 -8.04 23.65
N GLY A 200 -2.02 -7.19 24.61
CA GLY A 200 -2.94 -6.38 25.39
C GLY A 200 -3.48 -5.21 24.55
N LYS A 201 -4.52 -4.54 25.05
CA LYS A 201 -5.22 -3.48 24.33
C LYS A 201 -5.13 -2.15 25.07
N LEU A 202 -4.90 -1.07 24.34
CA LEU A 202 -5.02 0.29 24.87
C LEU A 202 -6.50 0.59 25.17
N HIS A 203 -6.79 1.21 26.32
CA HIS A 203 -8.17 1.56 26.66
C HIS A 203 -8.72 2.61 25.69
N LYS A 204 -10.01 2.50 25.34
CA LYS A 204 -10.68 3.35 24.33
C LYS A 204 -10.54 4.86 24.60
N LYS A 205 -10.53 5.26 25.88
CA LYS A 205 -10.36 6.66 26.30
C LYS A 205 -9.02 7.22 25.82
N TYR A 206 -7.94 6.49 26.05
CA TYR A 206 -6.59 6.90 25.68
C TYR A 206 -6.36 6.81 24.17
N ALA A 207 -6.93 5.79 23.53
CA ALA A 207 -6.96 5.69 22.07
C ALA A 207 -7.62 6.94 21.45
N PHE A 208 -8.82 7.34 21.89
CA PHE A 208 -9.47 8.55 21.38
C PHE A 208 -8.72 9.83 21.74
N LYS A 209 -8.09 9.91 22.92
CA LYS A 209 -7.26 11.07 23.28
C LYS A 209 -6.08 11.25 22.30
N ILE A 210 -5.34 10.17 22.00
CA ILE A 210 -4.26 10.18 21.00
C ILE A 210 -4.80 10.62 19.63
N LEU A 211 -5.98 10.10 19.23
CA LEU A 211 -6.58 10.47 17.94
C LEU A 211 -7.05 11.93 17.87
N LEU A 212 -7.58 12.48 18.96
CA LEU A 212 -7.97 13.89 19.03
C LEU A 212 -6.74 14.81 18.96
N ASP A 213 -5.67 14.48 19.70
CA ASP A 213 -4.44 15.26 19.72
C ASP A 213 -3.74 15.23 18.35
N ILE A 214 -3.62 14.04 17.73
CA ILE A 214 -2.96 13.90 16.44
C ILE A 214 -3.79 14.53 15.31
N TYR A 215 -5.12 14.48 15.40
CA TYR A 215 -6.02 15.19 14.50
C TYR A 215 -5.76 16.69 14.54
N ALA A 216 -5.73 17.28 15.75
CA ALA A 216 -5.43 18.69 15.93
C ALA A 216 -4.04 19.05 15.38
N TYR A 217 -3.04 18.20 15.63
CA TYR A 217 -1.68 18.40 15.12
C TYR A 217 -1.62 18.40 13.58
N PHE A 218 -2.19 17.39 12.92
CA PHE A 218 -2.07 17.23 11.47
C PHE A 218 -2.86 18.26 10.66
N LYS A 219 -3.91 18.87 11.23
CA LYS A 219 -4.62 19.99 10.59
C LYS A 219 -3.72 21.18 10.28
N GLU A 220 -2.74 21.44 11.14
CA GLU A 220 -1.82 22.57 11.01
C GLU A 220 -0.59 22.25 10.14
N GLN A 221 -0.42 21.01 9.70
CA GLN A 221 0.75 20.62 8.91
C GLN A 221 0.64 21.06 7.44
N PRO A 222 1.76 21.34 6.76
CA PRO A 222 1.76 21.55 5.32
C PRO A 222 1.65 20.23 4.55
N THR A 223 1.31 20.32 3.26
CA THR A 223 1.28 19.14 2.36
C THR A 223 2.68 18.59 2.11
N LEU A 224 3.67 19.48 1.97
CA LEU A 224 5.09 19.15 1.88
C LEU A 224 5.77 19.67 3.15
N VAL A 225 6.35 18.77 3.93
CA VAL A 225 7.08 19.12 5.16
C VAL A 225 8.56 19.27 4.84
N GLU A 226 9.15 20.41 5.20
CA GLU A 226 10.59 20.63 5.10
C GLU A 226 11.27 20.26 6.40
N VAL A 227 12.36 19.49 6.31
CA VAL A 227 13.09 18.97 7.47
C VAL A 227 14.54 19.41 7.35
N ASP A 228 15.01 20.21 8.30
CA ASP A 228 16.43 20.55 8.43
C ASP A 228 17.10 19.62 9.45
N VAL A 229 18.01 18.78 8.98
CA VAL A 229 18.85 17.88 9.77
C VAL A 229 20.19 18.59 10.04
N PRO A 230 20.50 18.92 11.30
CA PRO A 230 21.78 19.51 11.70
C PRO A 230 23.01 18.69 11.30
N SER A 231 24.15 19.36 11.12
CA SER A 231 25.43 18.71 10.85
C SER A 231 25.72 17.61 11.88
N LYS A 232 26.20 16.44 11.41
CA LYS A 232 26.49 15.23 12.19
C LYS A 232 25.30 14.57 12.88
N GLN A 233 24.12 15.19 12.92
CA GLN A 233 22.92 14.53 13.44
C GLN A 233 22.46 13.47 12.44
N ARG A 234 22.19 12.28 12.96
CA ARG A 234 21.65 11.16 12.17
C ARG A 234 20.17 11.40 11.90
N PHE A 235 19.70 10.97 10.73
CA PHE A 235 18.28 10.92 10.39
C PHE A 235 17.96 9.59 9.72
N THR A 236 16.90 8.91 10.18
CA THR A 236 16.49 7.61 9.66
C THR A 236 15.24 7.72 8.80
N ILE A 237 15.23 7.06 7.64
CA ILE A 237 14.08 6.96 6.75
C ILE A 237 13.70 5.49 6.63
N CYS A 238 12.46 5.19 6.99
CA CYS A 238 11.81 3.88 6.87
C CYS A 238 10.76 3.94 5.76
N GLY A 239 10.56 2.82 5.07
CA GLY A 239 9.43 2.62 4.17
C GLY A 239 8.26 1.96 4.87
N ASP A 240 7.53 1.15 4.11
CA ASP A 240 6.31 0.48 4.51
C ASP A 240 6.53 -0.43 5.71
N ILE A 241 5.53 -0.49 6.59
CA ILE A 241 5.49 -1.36 7.77
C ILE A 241 4.30 -2.31 7.72
N HIS A 242 3.18 -1.90 7.13
CA HIS A 242 2.01 -2.75 6.88
C HIS A 242 1.55 -3.57 8.09
N GLY A 243 1.40 -2.92 9.25
CA GLY A 243 0.91 -3.58 10.46
C GLY A 243 1.83 -4.67 11.01
N GLN A 244 3.09 -4.75 10.60
CA GLN A 244 4.10 -5.63 11.19
C GLN A 244 4.69 -4.99 12.46
N PHE A 245 3.86 -4.86 13.51
CA PHE A 245 4.22 -4.18 14.76
C PHE A 245 5.49 -4.71 15.43
N TYR A 246 5.72 -6.02 15.36
CA TYR A 246 6.90 -6.65 15.97
C TYR A 246 8.18 -6.30 15.20
N ASP A 247 8.12 -6.18 13.88
CA ASP A 247 9.22 -5.69 13.07
C ASP A 247 9.46 -4.19 13.24
N LEU A 248 8.39 -3.39 13.43
CA LEU A 248 8.54 -1.99 13.85
C LEU A 248 9.34 -1.88 15.17
N CYS A 249 9.00 -2.73 16.14
CA CYS A 249 9.76 -2.79 17.40
C CYS A 249 11.22 -3.21 17.16
N ASN A 250 11.45 -4.18 16.28
CA ASN A 250 12.80 -4.61 15.91
C ASN A 250 13.62 -3.47 15.28
N ILE A 251 13.02 -2.63 14.43
CA ILE A 251 13.67 -1.42 13.90
C ILE A 251 14.17 -0.52 15.04
N PHE A 252 13.36 -0.34 16.08
CA PHE A 252 13.77 0.45 17.25
C PHE A 252 14.82 -0.25 18.11
N ASP A 253 14.78 -1.58 18.22
CA ASP A 253 15.78 -2.35 18.96
C ASP A 253 17.15 -2.30 18.26
N ILE A 254 17.20 -2.34 16.91
CA ILE A 254 18.46 -2.30 16.14
C ILE A 254 18.98 -0.89 15.87
N ASN A 255 18.09 0.10 15.72
CA ASN A 255 18.47 1.46 15.33
C ASN A 255 18.23 2.50 16.46
N GLY A 256 17.76 2.06 17.62
CA GLY A 256 17.46 2.92 18.77
C GLY A 256 16.07 3.54 18.69
N LEU A 257 15.47 3.80 19.85
CA LEU A 257 14.14 4.42 19.95
C LEU A 257 14.12 5.84 19.34
N PRO A 258 12.96 6.29 18.84
CA PRO A 258 12.80 7.69 18.45
C PRO A 258 13.08 8.64 19.60
N SER A 259 13.78 9.73 19.29
CA SER A 259 14.07 10.82 20.22
C SER A 259 14.45 12.10 19.46
N GLU A 260 14.67 13.20 20.17
CA GLU A 260 15.21 14.43 19.58
C GLU A 260 16.58 14.22 18.91
N THR A 261 17.39 13.29 19.43
CA THR A 261 18.73 12.96 18.89
C THR A 261 18.70 11.80 17.90
N ASN A 262 17.57 11.11 17.78
CA ASN A 262 17.38 9.98 16.87
C ASN A 262 16.07 10.11 16.07
N PRO A 263 16.00 11.07 15.13
CA PRO A 263 14.80 11.33 14.35
C PRO A 263 14.51 10.26 13.28
N TYR A 264 13.23 10.04 13.01
CA TYR A 264 12.70 9.09 12.03
C TYR A 264 11.69 9.73 11.10
N LEU A 265 11.70 9.30 9.84
CA LEU A 265 10.62 9.46 8.87
C LEU A 265 10.11 8.08 8.47
N PHE A 266 8.81 7.80 8.67
CA PHE A 266 8.14 6.65 8.07
C PHE A 266 7.33 7.10 6.85
N ASN A 267 7.65 6.51 5.71
CA ASN A 267 7.19 6.96 4.40
C ASN A 267 5.89 6.28 3.92
N GLY A 268 4.83 6.36 4.73
CA GLY A 268 3.52 5.80 4.41
C GLY A 268 3.41 4.28 4.63
N ASP A 269 2.20 3.77 4.38
CA ASP A 269 1.86 2.35 4.42
C ASP A 269 2.19 1.70 5.77
N PHE A 270 1.61 2.30 6.81
CA PHE A 270 1.75 1.87 8.20
C PHE A 270 0.83 0.70 8.52
N VAL A 271 -0.32 0.66 7.86
CA VAL A 271 -1.45 -0.23 8.16
C VAL A 271 -1.76 -1.16 6.98
N ASP A 272 -2.80 -1.97 7.16
CA ASP A 272 -3.28 -2.99 6.25
C ASP A 272 -2.29 -4.17 6.08
N ARG A 273 -2.79 -5.29 5.57
CA ARG A 273 -2.06 -6.55 5.37
C ARG A 273 -1.69 -7.25 6.66
N GLY A 274 -0.77 -6.69 7.44
CA GLY A 274 -0.40 -7.20 8.74
C GLY A 274 -1.53 -7.03 9.73
N SER A 275 -1.63 -7.99 10.64
CA SER A 275 -2.75 -8.11 11.59
C SER A 275 -2.51 -7.38 12.91
N PHE A 276 -1.50 -6.50 12.95
CA PHE A 276 -1.18 -5.63 14.09
C PHE A 276 -1.08 -4.16 13.65
N SER A 277 -1.96 -3.76 12.71
CA SER A 277 -2.00 -2.40 12.18
C SER A 277 -2.42 -1.38 13.24
N VAL A 278 -3.31 -1.77 14.16
CA VAL A 278 -3.74 -0.92 15.27
C VAL A 278 -2.59 -0.60 16.21
N GLU A 279 -1.81 -1.61 16.61
CA GLU A 279 -0.65 -1.44 17.49
C GLU A 279 0.42 -0.57 16.82
N THR A 280 0.65 -0.80 15.52
CA THR A 280 1.59 -0.04 14.70
C THR A 280 1.22 1.43 14.65
N ILE A 281 -0.01 1.77 14.26
CA ILE A 281 -0.41 3.17 14.09
C ILE A 281 -0.50 3.93 15.41
N PHE A 282 -0.98 3.30 16.50
CA PHE A 282 -0.99 3.94 17.82
C PHE A 282 0.43 4.21 18.32
N THR A 283 1.38 3.30 18.07
CA THR A 283 2.79 3.51 18.40
C THR A 283 3.37 4.70 17.62
N MET A 284 3.10 4.77 16.31
CA MET A 284 3.59 5.85 15.46
C MET A 284 2.98 7.21 15.82
N PHE A 285 1.67 7.30 16.01
CA PHE A 285 1.01 8.54 16.45
C PHE A 285 1.49 8.97 17.83
N SER A 286 1.77 8.02 18.72
CA SER A 286 2.31 8.33 20.03
C SER A 286 3.71 8.94 19.96
N TYR A 287 4.62 8.35 19.17
CA TYR A 287 5.93 8.96 18.94
C TYR A 287 5.85 10.29 18.19
N LYS A 288 4.87 10.46 17.30
CA LYS A 288 4.63 11.74 16.63
C LYS A 288 4.24 12.84 17.62
N LEU A 289 3.35 12.54 18.55
CA LEU A 289 2.94 13.48 19.60
C LEU A 289 4.06 13.73 20.62
N LEU A 290 4.86 12.71 20.94
CA LEU A 290 5.99 12.82 21.88
C LEU A 290 7.16 13.62 21.28
N TYR A 291 7.45 13.45 19.99
CA TYR A 291 8.56 14.10 19.29
C TYR A 291 8.10 14.76 17.98
N PRO A 292 7.26 15.82 18.04
CA PRO A 292 6.60 16.40 16.87
C PRO A 292 7.55 16.92 15.80
N ASN A 293 8.77 17.31 16.17
CA ASN A 293 9.79 17.83 15.26
C ASN A 293 10.88 16.80 14.91
N HIS A 294 10.75 15.55 15.34
CA HIS A 294 11.78 14.52 15.16
C HIS A 294 11.20 13.15 14.74
N PHE A 295 9.89 12.95 14.83
CA PHE A 295 9.20 11.80 14.27
C PHE A 295 8.25 12.28 13.16
N PHE A 296 8.41 11.77 11.96
CA PHE A 296 7.73 12.25 10.76
C PHE A 296 6.98 11.10 10.08
N LEU A 297 5.80 11.40 9.54
CA LEU A 297 4.90 10.44 8.91
C LEU A 297 4.42 11.03 7.58
N SER A 298 4.74 10.36 6.47
CA SER A 298 4.13 10.65 5.16
C SER A 298 2.89 9.78 4.99
N ARG A 299 1.91 10.24 4.21
CA ARG A 299 0.79 9.42 3.76
C ARG A 299 1.26 8.42 2.70
N GLY A 300 0.87 7.16 2.82
CA GLY A 300 0.94 6.15 1.76
C GLY A 300 -0.42 5.89 1.12
N ASN A 301 -0.48 5.01 0.12
CA ASN A 301 -1.77 4.68 -0.50
C ASN A 301 -2.68 3.87 0.44
N HIS A 302 -2.10 3.11 1.38
CA HIS A 302 -2.86 2.37 2.38
C HIS A 302 -3.45 3.24 3.50
N GLU A 303 -3.05 4.51 3.65
CA GLU A 303 -3.77 5.48 4.48
C GLU A 303 -4.97 6.10 3.71
N SER A 304 -5.82 5.22 3.17
CA SER A 304 -7.03 5.59 2.42
C SER A 304 -8.21 4.65 2.69
N ASP A 305 -9.43 5.19 2.58
CA ASP A 305 -10.69 4.53 2.90
C ASP A 305 -10.88 3.21 2.12
N VAL A 306 -10.54 3.26 0.83
CA VAL A 306 -10.71 2.10 -0.05
C VAL A 306 -9.74 0.99 0.36
N MET A 307 -8.47 1.32 0.60
CA MET A 307 -7.47 0.32 0.98
C MET A 307 -7.83 -0.31 2.32
N ASN A 308 -8.17 0.51 3.33
CA ASN A 308 -8.49 0.01 4.67
C ASN A 308 -9.71 -0.92 4.71
N LYS A 309 -10.70 -0.68 3.84
CA LYS A 309 -11.86 -1.56 3.64
C LYS A 309 -11.50 -2.91 3.05
N MET A 310 -10.47 -2.93 2.20
CA MET A 310 -10.07 -4.12 1.45
C MET A 310 -9.06 -4.95 2.22
N TYR A 311 -8.04 -4.30 2.81
CA TYR A 311 -6.83 -4.95 3.30
C TYR A 311 -6.70 -5.04 4.82
N GLY A 312 -7.76 -4.69 5.55
CA GLY A 312 -8.00 -5.19 6.90
C GLY A 312 -7.96 -4.15 8.00
N PHE A 313 -7.39 -2.97 7.81
CA PHE A 313 -7.29 -1.98 8.88
C PHE A 313 -8.66 -1.55 9.42
N GLU A 314 -9.65 -1.29 8.54
CA GLU A 314 -11.01 -0.96 9.00
C GLU A 314 -11.60 -2.10 9.82
N GLY A 315 -11.42 -3.35 9.36
CA GLY A 315 -11.90 -4.53 10.05
C GLY A 315 -11.23 -4.71 11.41
N GLU A 316 -9.93 -4.45 11.49
CA GLU A 316 -9.12 -4.56 12.71
C GLU A 316 -9.56 -3.52 13.74
N VAL A 317 -9.70 -2.25 13.34
CA VAL A 317 -10.17 -1.17 14.22
C VAL A 317 -11.58 -1.47 14.72
N LYS A 318 -12.49 -1.93 13.85
CA LYS A 318 -13.86 -2.30 14.25
C LYS A 318 -13.89 -3.48 15.21
N LYS A 319 -12.96 -4.42 15.07
CA LYS A 319 -12.86 -5.58 15.96
C LYS A 319 -12.28 -5.20 17.33
N LYS A 320 -11.24 -4.36 17.36
CA LYS A 320 -10.54 -3.98 18.60
C LYS A 320 -11.25 -2.82 19.34
N TYR A 321 -11.92 -1.94 18.61
CA TYR A 321 -12.60 -0.74 19.11
C TYR A 321 -14.02 -0.58 18.54
N THR A 322 -14.26 0.41 17.70
CA THR A 322 -15.59 0.82 17.24
C THR A 322 -15.57 1.31 15.79
N SER A 323 -16.73 1.33 15.14
CA SER A 323 -16.85 1.91 13.79
C SER A 323 -16.56 3.41 13.77
N GLN A 324 -16.96 4.15 14.81
CA GLN A 324 -16.65 5.58 14.95
C GLN A 324 -15.13 5.83 14.95
N MET A 325 -14.35 4.96 15.59
CA MET A 325 -12.89 5.07 15.58
C MET A 325 -12.30 4.81 14.19
N ALA A 326 -12.83 3.84 13.45
CA ALA A 326 -12.39 3.57 12.08
C ALA A 326 -12.68 4.75 11.13
N ASP A 327 -13.87 5.36 11.27
CA ASP A 327 -14.23 6.55 10.52
C ASP A 327 -13.31 7.74 10.91
N PHE A 328 -12.94 7.86 12.18
CA PHE A 328 -12.05 8.94 12.64
C PHE A 328 -10.60 8.77 12.15
N PHE A 329 -10.08 7.53 12.14
CA PHE A 329 -8.80 7.25 11.48
C PHE A 329 -8.82 7.67 10.00
N THR A 330 -9.92 7.40 9.30
CA THR A 330 -10.08 7.81 7.89
C THR A 330 -10.00 9.33 7.73
N GLU A 331 -10.60 10.09 8.64
CA GLU A 331 -10.51 11.57 8.68
C GLU A 331 -9.07 12.03 8.96
N ILE A 332 -8.38 11.41 9.94
CA ILE A 332 -7.00 11.73 10.31
C ILE A 332 -6.02 11.42 9.17
N PHE A 333 -6.18 10.29 8.49
CA PHE A 333 -5.34 9.91 7.35
C PHE A 333 -5.45 10.90 6.19
N CYS A 334 -6.59 11.58 6.03
CA CYS A 334 -6.71 12.68 5.08
C CYS A 334 -5.84 13.90 5.43
N LEU A 335 -5.40 14.05 6.68
CA LEU A 335 -4.59 15.19 7.12
C LEU A 335 -3.09 14.94 7.03
N LEU A 336 -2.66 13.68 6.86
CA LEU A 336 -1.24 13.32 6.77
C LEU A 336 -0.54 14.07 5.62
N PRO A 337 0.67 14.64 5.84
CA PRO A 337 1.49 15.21 4.77
C PRO A 337 1.75 14.20 3.65
N LEU A 338 1.89 14.66 2.41
CA LEU A 338 2.09 13.77 1.25
C LEU A 338 3.56 13.45 0.99
N CYS A 339 4.48 14.32 1.42
CA CYS A 339 5.91 14.17 1.16
C CYS A 339 6.77 15.03 2.09
N HIS A 340 8.07 14.72 2.11
CA HIS A 340 9.07 15.43 2.89
C HIS A 340 10.24 15.89 2.01
N LEU A 341 10.82 17.05 2.34
CA LEU A 341 12.03 17.57 1.71
C LEU A 341 13.10 17.80 2.78
N ILE A 342 14.10 16.93 2.82
CA ILE A 342 15.16 16.92 3.83
C ILE A 342 16.36 17.75 3.34
N ASN A 343 16.82 18.70 4.14
CA ASN A 343 17.92 19.63 3.85
C ASN A 343 17.80 20.33 2.49
N ARG A 344 16.57 20.55 1.99
CA ARG A 344 16.27 21.07 0.63
C ARG A 344 16.99 20.28 -0.46
N LYS A 345 17.27 19.00 -0.20
CA LYS A 345 18.08 18.14 -1.05
C LYS A 345 17.48 16.77 -1.25
N ILE A 346 16.99 16.08 -0.23
CA ILE A 346 16.38 14.76 -0.43
C ILE A 346 14.86 14.91 -0.44
N PHE A 347 14.22 14.62 -1.56
CA PHE A 347 12.76 14.52 -1.64
C PHE A 347 12.31 13.08 -1.40
N VAL A 348 11.33 12.91 -0.51
CA VAL A 348 10.77 11.61 -0.10
C VAL A 348 9.25 11.66 -0.25
N CYS A 349 8.69 10.77 -1.06
CA CYS A 349 7.26 10.46 -1.07
C CYS A 349 7.05 8.95 -1.16
N HIS A 350 5.82 8.48 -0.91
CA HIS A 350 5.53 7.06 -0.83
C HIS A 350 5.57 6.38 -2.21
N GLY A 351 4.74 6.85 -3.14
CA GLY A 351 4.65 6.32 -4.51
C GLY A 351 5.77 6.84 -5.38
N GLY A 352 5.52 7.91 -6.15
CA GLY A 352 6.58 8.52 -6.92
C GLY A 352 6.27 9.79 -7.69
N LEU A 353 6.87 9.92 -8.89
CA LEU A 353 6.74 11.11 -9.73
C LEU A 353 5.47 11.11 -10.57
N PHE A 354 5.32 12.20 -11.30
CA PHE A 354 4.10 12.63 -11.92
C PHE A 354 3.93 12.11 -13.35
N LYS A 355 2.68 11.85 -13.70
CA LYS A 355 2.26 11.55 -15.07
C LYS A 355 2.51 12.72 -16.02
N GLU A 356 2.39 13.94 -15.51
CA GLU A 356 2.61 15.18 -16.26
C GLU A 356 4.00 15.76 -16.00
N ASP A 357 4.62 16.34 -17.02
CA ASP A 357 5.88 17.06 -16.88
C ASP A 357 5.68 18.42 -16.19
N GLY A 358 6.76 18.88 -15.57
CA GLY A 358 6.85 20.26 -15.13
C GLY A 358 6.25 20.60 -13.77
N VAL A 359 5.69 19.61 -13.05
CA VAL A 359 5.28 19.75 -11.64
C VAL A 359 6.45 20.25 -10.80
N THR A 360 6.20 21.23 -9.94
CA THR A 360 7.19 21.84 -9.04
C THR A 360 6.91 21.54 -7.57
N LEU A 361 7.89 21.76 -6.70
CA LEU A 361 7.68 21.70 -5.25
C LEU A 361 6.53 22.62 -4.78
N ASP A 362 6.33 23.77 -5.44
CA ASP A 362 5.24 24.69 -5.12
C ASP A 362 3.86 24.15 -5.51
N ASP A 363 3.76 23.40 -6.61
CA ASP A 363 2.52 22.73 -7.00
C ASP A 363 2.15 21.64 -5.98
N ILE A 364 3.16 20.94 -5.44
CA ILE A 364 2.97 19.97 -4.36
C ILE A 364 2.50 20.66 -3.08
N ARG A 365 3.16 21.76 -2.66
CA ARG A 365 2.75 22.54 -1.48
C ARG A 365 1.30 23.02 -1.56
N LYS A 366 0.82 23.39 -2.75
CA LYS A 366 -0.55 23.87 -3.02
C LYS A 366 -1.59 22.76 -3.19
N THR A 367 -1.16 21.50 -3.24
CA THR A 367 -2.08 20.37 -3.41
C THR A 367 -2.94 20.20 -2.16
N ASP A 368 -4.26 20.31 -2.33
CA ASP A 368 -5.23 20.05 -1.27
C ASP A 368 -5.27 18.54 -0.97
N ARG A 369 -4.70 18.20 0.19
CA ARG A 369 -4.58 16.82 0.65
C ARG A 369 -5.74 16.34 1.51
N VAL A 370 -6.60 17.24 2.02
CA VAL A 370 -7.62 16.97 3.06
C VAL A 370 -8.85 16.28 2.45
N ARG A 371 -8.60 15.12 1.82
CA ARG A 371 -9.57 14.32 1.09
C ARG A 371 -9.03 12.91 0.84
N GLN A 372 -9.89 12.05 0.31
CA GLN A 372 -9.44 10.77 -0.25
C GLN A 372 -8.63 11.00 -1.52
N PRO A 373 -7.61 10.18 -1.80
CA PRO A 373 -6.83 10.30 -3.04
C PRO A 373 -7.74 10.27 -4.27
N PRO A 374 -7.58 11.21 -5.23
CA PRO A 374 -8.28 11.17 -6.51
C PRO A 374 -7.76 10.03 -7.39
N ASP A 375 -8.46 9.75 -8.50
CA ASP A 375 -8.00 8.77 -9.51
C ASP A 375 -6.82 9.28 -10.36
N GLU A 376 -6.52 10.59 -10.33
CA GLU A 376 -5.45 11.24 -11.11
C GLU A 376 -4.92 12.53 -10.44
N GLY A 377 -3.76 13.00 -10.90
CA GLY A 377 -3.13 14.26 -10.47
C GLY A 377 -2.04 14.07 -9.41
N ILE A 378 -1.45 15.18 -8.96
CA ILE A 378 -0.27 15.21 -8.06
C ILE A 378 -0.44 14.30 -6.84
N MET A 379 -1.56 14.39 -6.14
CA MET A 379 -1.82 13.56 -4.96
C MET A 379 -1.92 12.07 -5.28
N CYS A 380 -2.49 11.70 -6.44
CA CYS A 380 -2.54 10.31 -6.87
C CYS A 380 -1.13 9.79 -7.15
N ASP A 381 -0.37 10.54 -7.95
CA ASP A 381 0.96 10.13 -8.40
C ASP A 381 1.97 10.00 -7.23
N LEU A 382 1.93 10.92 -6.27
CA LEU A 382 2.75 10.87 -5.05
C LEU A 382 2.50 9.62 -4.19
N LEU A 383 1.32 9.00 -4.32
CA LEU A 383 0.93 7.84 -3.52
C LEU A 383 0.97 6.52 -4.32
N TRP A 384 0.95 6.56 -5.67
CA TRP A 384 0.72 5.35 -6.47
C TRP A 384 1.70 5.10 -7.62
N SER A 385 2.46 6.11 -8.06
CA SER A 385 3.36 5.93 -9.20
C SER A 385 4.55 5.06 -8.83
N ASP A 386 5.06 4.29 -9.79
CA ASP A 386 6.24 3.44 -9.64
C ASP A 386 7.32 3.89 -10.65
N PRO A 387 8.62 3.74 -10.35
CA PRO A 387 9.64 3.92 -11.38
C PRO A 387 9.61 2.76 -12.40
N GLN A 388 10.27 2.99 -13.54
CA GLN A 388 10.60 1.96 -14.53
C GLN A 388 12.02 2.18 -15.06
N ASP A 389 12.65 1.11 -15.54
CA ASP A 389 14.01 1.20 -16.10
C ASP A 389 14.04 1.87 -17.49
N LEU A 390 12.97 1.70 -18.26
CA LEU A 390 12.84 2.30 -19.59
C LEU A 390 12.57 3.81 -19.48
N ARG A 391 13.12 4.58 -20.42
CA ARG A 391 12.84 6.01 -20.55
C ARG A 391 11.37 6.28 -20.86
N GLY A 392 10.89 7.46 -20.46
CA GLY A 392 9.52 7.92 -20.69
C GLY A 392 8.54 7.50 -19.59
N ARG A 393 7.27 7.33 -19.95
CA ARG A 393 6.20 6.95 -19.03
C ARG A 393 5.36 5.83 -19.61
N SER A 394 4.83 4.97 -18.73
CA SER A 394 3.91 3.89 -19.10
C SER A 394 2.70 3.88 -18.16
N PRO A 395 1.57 3.26 -18.57
CA PRO A 395 0.48 2.97 -17.64
C PRO A 395 0.98 2.19 -16.42
N SER A 396 0.49 2.54 -15.23
CA SER A 396 0.85 1.81 -14.01
C SER A 396 0.36 0.36 -14.07
N LYS A 397 1.23 -0.59 -13.73
CA LYS A 397 0.85 -2.00 -13.52
C LYS A 397 -0.18 -2.16 -12.40
N ARG A 398 -0.22 -1.20 -11.45
CA ARG A 398 -1.23 -1.11 -10.40
C ARG A 398 -2.58 -0.62 -10.92
N GLY A 399 -2.64 0.00 -12.10
CA GLY A 399 -3.88 0.52 -12.69
C GLY A 399 -4.30 1.92 -12.21
N VAL A 400 -3.48 2.56 -11.38
CA VAL A 400 -3.61 3.91 -10.82
C VAL A 400 -2.20 4.52 -10.68
N GLY A 401 -2.06 5.84 -10.88
CA GLY A 401 -0.76 6.49 -11.05
C GLY A 401 -0.12 6.20 -12.41
N CYS A 402 1.20 6.32 -12.51
CA CYS A 402 1.97 6.02 -13.72
C CYS A 402 3.27 5.27 -13.42
N GLN A 403 3.88 4.69 -14.45
CA GLN A 403 5.30 4.34 -14.40
C GLN A 403 6.13 5.46 -15.01
N PHE A 404 7.27 5.81 -14.39
CA PHE A 404 8.14 6.88 -14.89
C PHE A 404 9.61 6.45 -14.97
N GLY A 405 10.26 6.81 -16.07
CA GLY A 405 11.64 6.45 -16.38
C GLY A 405 12.70 7.36 -15.74
N PRO A 406 13.98 7.00 -15.88
CA PRO A 406 15.09 7.79 -15.34
C PRO A 406 15.14 9.22 -15.90
N ASP A 407 14.72 9.43 -17.13
CA ASP A 407 14.69 10.76 -17.77
C ASP A 407 13.62 11.69 -17.19
N VAL A 408 12.49 11.13 -16.76
CA VAL A 408 11.46 11.88 -16.01
C VAL A 408 12.02 12.32 -14.67
N THR A 409 12.72 11.41 -13.99
CA THR A 409 13.37 11.69 -12.70
C THR A 409 14.43 12.77 -12.83
N ASP A 410 15.37 12.62 -13.76
CA ASP A 410 16.46 13.58 -13.97
C ASP A 410 15.93 14.97 -14.35
N ALA A 411 14.89 15.04 -15.21
CA ALA A 411 14.27 16.30 -15.60
C ALA A 411 13.59 17.00 -14.42
N TRP A 412 12.88 16.24 -13.57
CA TRP A 412 12.21 16.80 -12.40
C TRP A 412 13.21 17.27 -11.33
N ILE A 413 14.28 16.50 -11.10
CA ILE A 413 15.39 16.86 -10.21
C ILE A 413 16.06 18.16 -10.66
N ALA A 414 16.38 18.27 -11.95
CA ALA A 414 17.02 19.45 -12.52
C ALA A 414 16.13 20.70 -12.37
N LYS A 415 14.81 20.53 -12.58
CA LYS A 415 13.84 21.63 -12.45
C LYS A 415 13.66 22.11 -11.01
N ASN A 416 13.82 21.23 -10.01
CA ASN A 416 13.56 21.52 -8.60
C ASN A 416 14.83 21.69 -7.76
N GLY A 417 15.93 22.16 -8.36
CA GLY A 417 17.12 22.60 -7.64
C GLY A 417 18.19 21.52 -7.39
N ASN A 418 18.27 20.50 -8.25
CA ASN A 418 19.19 19.37 -8.13
C ASN A 418 19.05 18.66 -6.78
N ILE A 419 17.83 18.19 -6.53
CA ILE A 419 17.46 17.38 -5.37
C ILE A 419 17.73 15.89 -5.64
N ILE A 420 18.12 15.12 -4.63
CA ILE A 420 18.14 13.66 -4.61
C ILE A 420 16.71 13.18 -4.43
N PHE A 421 16.26 12.25 -5.25
CA PHE A 421 14.93 11.70 -5.18
C PHE A 421 14.98 10.28 -4.60
N CYS A 422 14.29 10.02 -3.48
CA CYS A 422 14.32 8.74 -2.80
C CYS A 422 12.95 8.05 -2.91
N LEU A 423 12.82 7.01 -3.76
CA LEU A 423 11.70 6.05 -3.73
C LEU A 423 12.17 4.63 -4.11
N PHE A 424 11.24 3.68 -4.09
CA PHE A 424 11.40 2.23 -4.25
C PHE A 424 11.97 1.68 -5.59
N SER A 425 12.77 0.60 -5.54
CA SER A 425 13.54 -0.22 -6.55
C SER A 425 14.19 0.40 -7.82
N SER A 426 15.54 0.43 -8.00
CA SER A 426 16.33 0.35 -9.28
C SER A 426 17.82 0.79 -9.12
N PRO A 427 18.80 0.25 -9.91
CA PRO A 427 20.25 0.57 -9.86
C PRO A 427 20.69 1.97 -10.34
N HIS A 428 19.76 2.91 -10.58
CA HIS A 428 20.14 4.25 -11.04
C HIS A 428 20.66 5.13 -9.87
N PRO A 429 21.84 5.78 -9.99
CA PRO A 429 22.46 6.53 -8.89
C PRO A 429 21.66 7.75 -8.41
N SER A 430 20.69 8.24 -9.19
CA SER A 430 19.81 9.36 -8.84
C SER A 430 18.67 9.00 -7.87
N PHE A 431 18.55 7.72 -7.47
CA PHE A 431 17.35 7.16 -6.88
C PHE A 431 17.61 6.05 -5.83
N SER A 432 16.78 5.91 -4.78
CA SER A 432 17.04 5.00 -3.65
C SER A 432 15.78 4.52 -2.92
N ILE A 433 15.76 3.21 -2.66
CA ILE A 433 14.60 2.35 -2.39
C ILE A 433 14.61 1.90 -0.94
N VAL A 434 13.51 2.00 -0.22
CA VAL A 434 13.48 1.50 1.17
C VAL A 434 12.14 0.87 1.51
N PHE A 435 12.12 -0.43 1.76
CA PHE A 435 10.94 -1.17 2.20
C PHE A 435 11.23 -1.80 3.56
N SER A 436 10.40 -1.53 4.58
CA SER A 436 10.72 -1.83 5.98
C SER A 436 9.86 -2.97 6.57
N ALA A 437 9.13 -3.70 5.74
CA ALA A 437 8.37 -4.90 6.13
C ALA A 437 9.12 -6.18 5.68
N PRO A 438 9.99 -6.76 6.51
CA PRO A 438 10.67 -8.02 6.18
C PRO A 438 9.67 -9.19 6.14
N ASN A 439 9.96 -10.23 5.35
CA ASN A 439 9.09 -11.37 5.11
C ASN A 439 7.62 -10.97 4.92
N TYR A 440 7.40 -10.01 4.02
CA TYR A 440 6.11 -9.36 3.87
C TYR A 440 4.95 -10.36 3.73
N CYS A 441 3.89 -10.13 4.51
CA CYS A 441 2.72 -11.02 4.60
C CYS A 441 3.07 -12.48 4.93
N ASP A 442 4.14 -12.72 5.68
CA ASP A 442 4.64 -14.03 6.11
C ASP A 442 5.00 -15.00 4.97
N GLN A 443 5.11 -14.50 3.73
CA GLN A 443 5.22 -15.32 2.53
C GLN A 443 6.36 -14.91 1.59
N MET A 444 6.70 -13.62 1.56
CA MET A 444 7.60 -13.09 0.52
C MET A 444 9.08 -13.40 0.78
N GLY A 445 9.50 -13.65 2.03
CA GLY A 445 10.89 -13.96 2.38
C GLY A 445 11.90 -12.84 2.11
N ASN A 446 11.44 -11.61 1.81
CA ASN A 446 12.30 -10.46 1.56
C ASN A 446 12.94 -9.93 2.86
N LYS A 447 14.07 -9.24 2.74
CA LYS A 447 14.61 -8.43 3.85
C LYS A 447 13.86 -7.10 3.95
N GLY A 448 13.82 -6.55 5.16
CA GLY A 448 13.49 -5.16 5.40
C GLY A 448 14.76 -4.31 5.33
N ALA A 449 14.60 -3.01 5.10
CA ALA A 449 15.69 -2.04 5.17
C ALA A 449 15.22 -0.70 5.72
N PHE A 450 16.16 0.07 6.26
CA PHE A 450 16.00 1.51 6.51
C PHE A 450 17.25 2.26 6.03
N ILE A 451 17.09 3.54 5.74
CA ILE A 451 18.16 4.43 5.31
C ILE A 451 18.60 5.30 6.49
N THR A 452 19.90 5.52 6.63
CA THR A 452 20.47 6.53 7.51
C THR A 452 21.29 7.54 6.72
N ILE A 453 21.15 8.81 7.07
CA ILE A 453 21.96 9.93 6.58
C ILE A 453 22.47 10.75 7.77
N THR A 454 23.43 11.64 7.54
CA THR A 454 23.76 12.72 8.50
C THR A 454 23.56 14.08 7.84
N GLY A 455 23.26 15.12 8.61
CA GLY A 455 22.96 16.44 8.03
C GLY A 455 24.08 17.05 7.18
N ASP A 456 25.34 16.65 7.43
CA ASP A 456 26.54 17.02 6.66
C ASP A 456 26.91 16.01 5.55
N ASN A 457 26.32 14.80 5.56
CA ASN A 457 26.50 13.81 4.52
C ASN A 457 25.17 13.11 4.20
N LEU A 458 24.53 13.61 3.15
CA LEU A 458 23.24 13.15 2.66
C LEU A 458 23.32 11.86 1.81
N THR A 459 24.47 11.19 1.78
CA THR A 459 24.61 9.89 1.10
C THR A 459 23.80 8.82 1.84
N PRO A 460 22.82 8.17 1.20
CA PRO A 460 22.02 7.11 1.82
C PRO A 460 22.88 5.93 2.27
N LYS A 461 22.77 5.53 3.54
CA LYS A 461 23.35 4.29 4.06
C LYS A 461 22.23 3.31 4.38
N PHE A 462 22.19 2.20 3.66
CA PHE A 462 21.18 1.16 3.84
C PHE A 462 21.61 0.19 4.94
N THR A 463 20.68 -0.09 5.85
CA THR A 463 20.80 -1.17 6.83
C THR A 463 19.66 -2.15 6.59
N THR A 464 19.98 -3.39 6.24
CA THR A 464 19.00 -4.46 6.05
C THR A 464 18.78 -5.26 7.32
N PHE A 465 17.57 -5.78 7.53
CA PHE A 465 17.21 -6.63 8.66
C PHE A 465 16.22 -7.73 8.24
N GLU A 466 16.21 -8.82 9.00
CA GLU A 466 15.31 -9.95 8.80
C GLU A 466 14.04 -9.79 9.65
N ALA A 467 13.00 -10.55 9.33
CA ALA A 467 11.76 -10.58 10.10
C ALA A 467 11.96 -11.21 11.48
N VAL A 468 11.22 -10.73 12.47
CA VAL A 468 11.21 -11.29 13.83
C VAL A 468 9.96 -12.12 14.10
N PRO A 469 10.01 -13.07 15.05
CA PRO A 469 8.82 -13.80 15.47
C PRO A 469 7.72 -12.88 16.00
N HIS A 470 6.48 -13.17 15.62
CA HIS A 470 5.27 -12.53 16.13
C HIS A 470 4.22 -13.60 16.52
N PRO A 471 3.16 -13.25 17.27
CA PRO A 471 2.07 -14.16 17.57
C PRO A 471 1.42 -14.72 16.31
N MET A 472 0.88 -15.94 16.42
CA MET A 472 0.24 -16.68 15.33
C MET A 472 -1.13 -16.09 14.92
N VAL A 473 -1.12 -14.88 14.39
CA VAL A 473 -2.27 -14.20 13.78
C VAL A 473 -1.96 -14.03 12.30
N PRO A 474 -2.62 -14.78 11.40
CA PRO A 474 -2.33 -14.71 9.97
C PRO A 474 -2.51 -13.30 9.41
N PRO A 475 -1.74 -12.91 8.38
CA PRO A 475 -2.00 -11.68 7.63
C PRO A 475 -3.43 -11.65 7.09
N MET A 476 -3.97 -10.45 6.91
CA MET A 476 -5.27 -10.21 6.29
C MET A 476 -6.46 -10.85 7.04
N VAL A 477 -6.31 -11.25 8.31
CA VAL A 477 -7.39 -11.89 9.09
C VAL A 477 -8.62 -11.00 9.27
N TYR A 478 -8.43 -9.68 9.20
CA TYR A 478 -9.49 -8.67 9.31
C TYR A 478 -9.93 -8.11 7.95
N ALA A 479 -9.33 -8.57 6.85
CA ALA A 479 -9.63 -8.12 5.50
C ALA A 479 -11.02 -8.57 5.04
N ASN A 480 -11.58 -7.85 4.07
CA ASN A 480 -12.91 -8.15 3.59
C ASN A 480 -12.86 -9.29 2.56
N SER A 481 -13.50 -10.41 2.90
CA SER A 481 -13.57 -11.62 2.07
C SER A 481 -14.18 -11.39 0.68
N LEU A 482 -14.93 -10.30 0.47
CA LEU A 482 -15.48 -9.94 -0.84
C LEU A 482 -14.42 -9.65 -1.91
N PHE A 483 -13.21 -9.26 -1.51
CA PHE A 483 -12.12 -8.94 -2.43
C PHE A 483 -11.24 -10.15 -2.78
N GLY A 484 -11.49 -11.31 -2.18
CA GLY A 484 -10.95 -12.61 -2.64
C GLY A 484 -9.44 -12.79 -2.47
N PHE A 485 -8.84 -12.14 -1.47
CA PHE A 485 -7.43 -12.30 -1.10
C PHE A 485 -7.16 -13.50 -0.18
N SER A 486 -8.21 -14.22 0.23
CA SER A 486 -8.15 -15.48 0.99
C SER A 486 -8.21 -16.70 0.09
#